data_AF-A0A9E4DKW6-F1
#
_entry.id   AF-A0A9E4DKW6-F1
#
_cell.length_a   1.000
_cell.length_b   1.000
_cell.length_c   1.000
_cell.angle_alpha   90.00
_cell.angle_beta   90.00
_cell.angle_gamma   90.00
#
_symmetry.space_group_name_H-M   'P 1'
#
loop_
_entity.id
_entity.type
_entity.pdbx_description
1 polymer ?
#
loop_
_entity_poly.entity_id
_entity_poly.type
_entity_poly.pdbx_seq_one_letter_code
_entity_poly.pdbx_strand_id
1 'polypeptide(L)'
;MNIGHLSQIRLSARRMLLALCVCLAPDLTVAAQYQITYRGVFSLGEEMPIADVVVLAQRTSRGDLLATRLEASSEAYPVVESLYPLRYRMTSWLAAAEGRLVALEKFEKTRRTKHRLYVRDPDDAERMRRFDRLTGEGEQESRQLQQGSWPLRATTPLFDHLGMLVYLRERRLQVGDRFSVPVTDGRDRLAYDIRVESESAVAIAGQAVPAFKLRLDAWESDATGKRQVAHRPAYIWLSRDADRSLLRVDVRHAIGRFRAELQAADTRVDVAQLQPRRRVGDRP
;
A
#
# COMPACT_ATOMS: atom_id res chain seq x y z
N MET A 1 23.58 21.02 -8.29
CA MET A 1 22.93 19.70 -8.02
C MET A 1 22.39 19.16 -9.35
N ASN A 2 22.90 18.03 -9.82
CA ASN A 2 22.74 17.58 -11.22
C ASN A 2 21.33 17.01 -11.48
N ILE A 3 20.66 17.49 -12.55
CA ILE A 3 19.23 17.23 -12.85
C ILE A 3 18.94 15.73 -13.07
N GLY A 4 19.96 14.95 -13.48
CA GLY A 4 19.88 13.49 -13.65
C GLY A 4 19.65 12.68 -12.37
N HIS A 5 20.05 13.19 -11.19
CA HIS A 5 19.83 12.46 -9.93
C HIS A 5 18.38 12.59 -9.42
N LEU A 6 17.71 13.70 -9.71
CA LEU A 6 16.31 13.91 -9.34
C LEU A 6 15.34 12.98 -10.09
N SER A 7 15.69 12.53 -11.31
CA SER A 7 14.86 11.58 -12.07
C SER A 7 14.94 10.15 -11.53
N GLN A 8 16.11 9.72 -11.01
CA GLN A 8 16.25 8.43 -10.35
C GLN A 8 15.53 8.39 -9.00
N ILE A 9 15.54 9.48 -8.23
CA ILE A 9 14.73 9.61 -7.00
C ILE A 9 13.23 9.44 -7.30
N ARG A 10 12.74 10.03 -8.41
CA ARG A 10 11.34 9.93 -8.84
C ARG A 10 10.89 8.50 -9.13
N LEU A 11 11.69 7.76 -9.90
CA LEU A 11 11.39 6.37 -10.24
C LEU A 11 11.46 5.47 -8.99
N SER A 12 12.40 5.79 -8.09
CA SER A 12 12.61 5.08 -6.82
C SER A 12 11.45 5.32 -5.85
N ALA A 13 11.01 6.57 -5.66
CA ALA A 13 9.88 6.92 -4.79
C ALA A 13 8.58 6.28 -5.26
N ARG A 14 8.37 6.17 -6.58
CA ARG A 14 7.17 5.57 -7.18
C ARG A 14 7.10 4.06 -6.98
N ARG A 15 8.24 3.36 -7.12
CA ARG A 15 8.37 1.92 -6.82
C ARG A 15 8.39 1.65 -5.31
N MET A 16 8.92 2.58 -4.54
CA MET A 16 8.94 2.56 -3.08
C MET A 16 7.52 2.72 -2.50
N LEU A 17 6.69 3.64 -3.00
CA LEU A 17 5.28 3.77 -2.61
C LEU A 17 4.45 2.55 -2.97
N LEU A 18 4.81 1.88 -4.06
CA LEU A 18 4.23 0.60 -4.46
C LEU A 18 4.62 -0.52 -3.47
N ALA A 19 5.79 -0.43 -2.85
CA ALA A 19 6.25 -1.34 -1.80
C ALA A 19 5.78 -0.93 -0.38
N LEU A 20 5.15 0.24 -0.22
CA LEU A 20 4.83 0.83 1.09
C LEU A 20 3.35 0.70 1.49
N CYS A 21 2.60 -0.12 0.76
CA CYS A 21 1.17 -0.19 0.94
C CYS A 21 0.77 -1.07 2.12
N VAL A 22 0.48 -0.55 3.34
CA VAL A 22 0.20 -1.45 4.48
C VAL A 22 -0.86 -1.05 5.53
N CYS A 23 -1.76 -2.03 5.79
CA CYS A 23 -2.43 -2.43 7.04
C CYS A 23 -3.84 -1.97 7.35
N LEU A 24 -4.69 -2.87 7.88
CA LEU A 24 -5.53 -2.73 9.09
C LEU A 24 -6.40 -3.99 9.35
N ALA A 25 -6.90 -4.15 10.59
CA ALA A 25 -7.78 -5.26 11.01
C ALA A 25 -9.21 -5.04 10.48
N PRO A 26 -9.95 -6.11 10.15
CA PRO A 26 -11.25 -6.01 9.46
C PRO A 26 -12.45 -5.55 10.32
N ASP A 27 -12.31 -5.37 11.63
CA ASP A 27 -13.47 -5.24 12.53
C ASP A 27 -13.67 -3.88 13.22
N LEU A 28 -12.80 -2.89 13.01
CA LEU A 28 -13.00 -1.53 13.51
C LEU A 28 -12.48 -0.51 12.49
N THR A 29 -13.04 0.70 12.50
CA THR A 29 -12.44 1.88 11.87
C THR A 29 -11.13 2.19 12.59
N VAL A 30 -10.11 1.38 12.33
CA VAL A 30 -8.78 1.58 12.88
C VAL A 30 -8.07 2.54 11.93
N ALA A 31 -7.25 3.41 12.48
CA ALA A 31 -6.29 4.19 11.72
C ALA A 31 -4.92 3.78 12.21
N ALA A 32 -4.01 3.44 11.29
CA ALA A 32 -2.62 3.21 11.60
C ALA A 32 -1.78 4.32 10.98
N GLN A 33 -0.89 4.89 11.78
CA GLN A 33 0.03 5.93 11.32
C GLN A 33 1.44 5.36 11.23
N TYR A 34 2.15 5.67 10.15
CA TYR A 34 3.54 5.29 9.96
C TYR A 34 4.36 6.51 9.57
N GLN A 35 5.61 6.56 10.03
CA GLN A 35 6.60 7.48 9.51
C GLN A 35 7.51 6.74 8.54
N ILE A 36 7.76 7.36 7.38
CA ILE A 36 8.76 6.91 6.43
C ILE A 36 10.07 7.60 6.71
N THR A 37 11.13 6.83 6.93
CA THR A 37 12.50 7.30 6.95
C THR A 37 13.29 6.80 5.74
N TYR A 38 14.24 7.61 5.30
CA TYR A 38 15.19 7.29 4.25
C TYR A 38 16.61 7.36 4.79
N ARG A 39 17.44 6.40 4.39
CA ARG A 39 18.88 6.38 4.65
C ARG A 39 19.63 6.07 3.37
N GLY A 40 20.45 7.00 2.89
CA GLY A 40 21.26 6.79 1.70
C GLY A 40 22.06 8.02 1.28
N VAL A 41 22.39 8.11 -0.01
CA VAL A 41 23.28 9.15 -0.55
C VAL A 41 22.76 10.57 -0.32
N PHE A 42 21.44 10.78 -0.32
CA PHE A 42 20.86 12.12 -0.14
C PHE A 42 20.79 12.57 1.32
N SER A 43 20.88 11.63 2.25
CA SER A 43 20.93 11.91 3.68
C SER A 43 22.36 11.80 4.23
N LEU A 44 23.36 11.67 3.35
CA LEU A 44 24.76 11.42 3.72
C LEU A 44 24.94 10.20 4.65
N GLY A 45 24.03 9.23 4.53
CA GLY A 45 24.03 8.03 5.36
C GLY A 45 23.27 8.14 6.68
N GLU A 46 22.71 9.29 7.02
CA GLU A 46 21.86 9.48 8.21
C GLU A 46 20.41 9.03 7.97
N GLU A 47 19.67 8.69 9.03
CA GLU A 47 18.23 8.48 8.92
C GLU A 47 17.52 9.84 8.86
N MET A 48 16.77 10.05 7.77
CA MET A 48 16.01 11.29 7.54
C MET A 48 14.53 10.94 7.36
N PRO A 49 13.60 11.50 8.15
CA PRO A 49 12.19 11.29 7.93
C PRO A 49 11.72 12.08 6.69
N ILE A 50 10.86 11.46 5.89
CA ILE A 50 10.51 12.00 4.55
C ILE A 50 9.02 12.06 4.24
N ALA A 51 8.19 11.30 4.95
CA ALA A 51 6.75 11.33 4.76
C ALA A 51 6.04 10.63 5.93
N ASP A 52 4.78 11.01 6.11
CA ASP A 52 3.85 10.30 6.98
C ASP A 52 2.88 9.49 6.14
N VAL A 53 2.43 8.38 6.69
CA VAL A 53 1.47 7.48 6.06
C VAL A 53 0.34 7.22 7.02
N VAL A 54 -0.88 7.39 6.55
CA VAL A 54 -2.08 6.99 7.28
C VAL A 54 -2.75 5.88 6.51
N VAL A 55 -3.11 4.81 7.20
CA VAL A 55 -3.90 3.73 6.63
C VAL A 55 -5.18 3.58 7.41
N LEU A 56 -6.28 3.43 6.68
CA LEU A 56 -7.64 3.33 7.17
C LEU A 56 -8.28 2.09 6.54
N ALA A 57 -9.02 1.31 7.32
CA ALA A 57 -9.85 0.23 6.82
C ALA A 57 -11.26 0.43 7.33
N GLN A 58 -12.22 0.22 6.43
CA GLN A 58 -13.63 0.32 6.73
C GLN A 58 -14.41 -0.65 5.86
N ARG A 59 -15.45 -1.26 6.40
CA ARG A 59 -16.45 -1.93 5.55
C ARG A 59 -17.26 -0.88 4.81
N THR A 60 -17.65 -1.19 3.58
CA THR A 60 -18.58 -0.34 2.82
C THR A 60 -19.98 -0.41 3.46
N SER A 61 -20.86 0.51 3.07
CA SER A 61 -22.21 0.62 3.66
C SER A 61 -23.04 -0.67 3.60
N ARG A 62 -22.81 -1.53 2.60
CA ARG A 62 -23.49 -2.83 2.47
C ARG A 62 -22.78 -3.97 3.21
N GLY A 63 -21.55 -3.77 3.66
CA GLY A 63 -20.75 -4.77 4.37
C GLY A 63 -20.03 -5.78 3.47
N ASP A 64 -20.38 -5.86 2.19
CA ASP A 64 -19.86 -6.85 1.24
C ASP A 64 -18.39 -6.61 0.85
N LEU A 65 -17.90 -5.38 1.00
CA LEU A 65 -16.52 -5.00 0.67
C LEU A 65 -15.79 -4.44 1.90
N LEU A 66 -14.53 -4.82 2.04
CA LEU A 66 -13.56 -4.14 2.90
C LEU A 66 -12.79 -3.13 2.05
N ALA A 67 -12.89 -1.85 2.38
CA ALA A 67 -12.14 -0.78 1.76
C ALA A 67 -10.94 -0.40 2.63
N THR A 68 -9.73 -0.60 2.12
CA THR A 68 -8.48 -0.18 2.79
C THR A 68 -7.87 0.98 2.01
N ARG A 69 -7.78 2.14 2.65
CA ARG A 69 -7.21 3.37 2.08
C ARG A 69 -5.88 3.67 2.74
N LEU A 70 -4.88 3.95 1.93
CA LEU A 70 -3.58 4.46 2.35
C LEU A 70 -3.38 5.85 1.78
N GLU A 71 -2.85 6.75 2.60
CA GLU A 71 -2.41 8.08 2.19
C GLU A 71 -0.98 8.31 2.66
N ALA A 72 -0.13 8.81 1.77
CA ALA A 72 1.25 9.17 2.09
C ALA A 72 1.51 10.63 1.68
N SER A 73 2.10 11.40 2.59
CA SER A 73 2.37 12.83 2.39
C SER A 73 3.73 13.25 2.95
N SER A 74 4.47 14.04 2.18
CA SER A 74 5.70 14.71 2.63
C SER A 74 5.47 16.11 3.20
N GLU A 75 4.22 16.53 3.37
CA GLU A 75 3.86 17.92 3.72
C GLU A 75 4.51 18.42 5.02
N ALA A 76 4.67 17.55 6.02
CA ALA A 76 5.31 17.88 7.29
C ALA A 76 6.85 18.00 7.21
N TYR A 77 7.46 17.77 6.04
CA TYR A 77 8.91 17.68 5.87
C TYR A 77 9.43 18.73 4.86
N PRO A 78 9.69 19.99 5.28
CA PRO A 78 9.95 21.11 4.36
C PRO A 78 11.10 20.89 3.38
N VAL A 79 12.19 20.27 3.85
CA VAL A 79 13.35 19.96 2.99
C VAL A 79 12.94 18.99 1.88
N VAL A 80 12.19 17.94 2.21
CA VAL A 80 11.71 16.96 1.24
C VAL A 80 10.66 17.59 0.33
N GLU A 81 9.71 18.33 0.89
CA GLU A 81 8.62 19.00 0.15
C GLU A 81 9.16 19.98 -0.89
N SER A 82 10.25 20.70 -0.58
CA SER A 82 10.90 21.63 -1.52
C SER A 82 11.52 20.94 -2.74
N LEU A 83 11.96 19.68 -2.59
CA LEU A 83 12.63 18.91 -3.64
C LEU A 83 11.67 17.98 -4.38
N TYR A 84 10.75 17.36 -3.65
CA TYR A 84 9.87 16.32 -4.11
C TYR A 84 8.58 16.26 -3.27
N PRO A 85 7.59 17.14 -3.57
CA PRO A 85 6.31 17.08 -2.91
C PRO A 85 5.62 15.77 -3.28
N LEU A 86 5.36 14.96 -2.27
CA LEU A 86 4.71 13.67 -2.38
C LEU A 86 3.28 13.77 -1.87
N ARG A 87 2.33 13.42 -2.73
CA ARG A 87 0.94 13.16 -2.34
C ARG A 87 0.50 11.88 -3.04
N TYR A 88 0.40 10.80 -2.30
CA TYR A 88 -0.04 9.51 -2.80
C TYR A 88 -1.24 9.03 -2.02
N ARG A 89 -2.22 8.47 -2.72
CA ARG A 89 -3.33 7.77 -2.12
C ARG A 89 -3.60 6.49 -2.90
N MET A 90 -3.82 5.41 -2.17
CA MET A 90 -4.28 4.14 -2.71
C MET A 90 -5.55 3.73 -1.97
N THR A 91 -6.51 3.16 -2.66
CA THR A 91 -7.66 2.53 -2.04
C THR A 91 -7.86 1.16 -2.66
N SER A 92 -7.90 0.13 -1.82
CA SER A 92 -8.16 -1.24 -2.20
C SER A 92 -9.56 -1.60 -1.74
N TRP A 93 -10.34 -2.23 -2.63
CA TRP A 93 -11.61 -2.86 -2.27
C TRP A 93 -11.45 -4.36 -2.38
N LEU A 94 -11.66 -5.05 -1.27
CA LEU A 94 -11.57 -6.49 -1.14
C LEU A 94 -12.97 -7.06 -0.89
N ALA A 95 -13.29 -8.21 -1.46
CA ALA A 95 -14.49 -8.96 -1.10
C ALA A 95 -14.39 -9.39 0.37
N ALA A 96 -15.33 -9.00 1.23
CA ALA A 96 -15.21 -9.19 2.68
C ALA A 96 -15.14 -10.67 3.10
N ALA A 97 -15.82 -11.55 2.37
CA ALA A 97 -15.85 -12.99 2.68
C ALA A 97 -14.55 -13.72 2.30
N GLU A 98 -13.83 -13.26 1.27
CA GLU A 98 -12.71 -14.01 0.68
C GLU A 98 -11.38 -13.24 0.68
N GLY A 99 -11.39 -11.94 1.00
CA GLY A 99 -10.23 -11.05 0.95
C GLY A 99 -9.69 -10.77 -0.45
N ARG A 100 -10.39 -11.19 -1.51
CA ARG A 100 -9.95 -11.06 -2.92
C ARG A 100 -10.12 -9.65 -3.45
N LEU A 101 -9.20 -9.20 -4.30
CA LEU A 101 -9.24 -7.87 -4.91
C LEU A 101 -10.42 -7.72 -5.87
N VAL A 102 -11.27 -6.74 -5.58
CA VAL A 102 -12.35 -6.29 -6.45
C VAL A 102 -11.91 -5.08 -7.27
N ALA A 103 -11.30 -4.10 -6.61
CA ALA A 103 -10.85 -2.88 -7.26
C ALA A 103 -9.69 -2.21 -6.52
N LEU A 104 -9.01 -1.34 -7.24
CA LEU A 104 -7.85 -0.58 -6.80
C LEU A 104 -7.92 0.83 -7.40
N GLU A 105 -7.94 1.86 -6.56
CA GLU A 105 -7.80 3.25 -6.97
C GLU A 105 -6.41 3.76 -6.57
N LYS A 106 -5.74 4.45 -7.49
CA LYS A 106 -4.46 5.11 -7.26
C LYS A 106 -4.54 6.57 -7.64
N PHE A 107 -4.23 7.43 -6.70
CA PHE A 107 -4.01 8.85 -6.90
C PHE A 107 -2.55 9.18 -6.58
N GLU A 108 -1.89 9.85 -7.51
CA GLU A 108 -0.53 10.31 -7.35
C GLU A 108 -0.45 11.74 -7.87
N LYS A 109 -0.12 12.68 -7.00
CA LYS A 109 0.19 14.06 -7.36
C LYS A 109 1.65 14.32 -7.04
N THR A 110 2.44 14.36 -8.11
CA THR A 110 3.81 14.89 -8.11
C THR A 110 3.79 16.17 -8.94
N ARG A 111 4.42 16.17 -10.13
CA ARG A 111 4.29 17.26 -11.13
C ARG A 111 3.04 17.13 -12.00
N ARG A 112 2.55 15.90 -12.19
CA ARG A 112 1.31 15.60 -12.92
C ARG A 112 0.39 14.85 -11.99
N THR A 113 -0.90 15.15 -12.05
CA THR A 113 -1.92 14.37 -11.38
C THR A 113 -2.18 13.12 -12.20
N LYS A 114 -2.11 11.95 -11.56
CA LYS A 114 -2.58 10.69 -12.12
C LYS A 114 -3.61 10.14 -11.17
N HIS A 115 -4.82 9.93 -11.67
CA HIS A 115 -5.91 9.37 -10.89
C HIS A 115 -6.55 8.23 -11.68
N ARG A 116 -6.29 7.00 -11.26
CA ARG A 116 -6.66 5.81 -12.00
C ARG A 116 -7.47 4.89 -11.11
N LEU A 117 -8.51 4.33 -11.68
CA LEU A 117 -9.27 3.25 -11.09
C LEU A 117 -9.03 1.98 -11.91
N TYR A 118 -8.78 0.89 -11.22
CA TYR A 118 -8.62 -0.44 -11.77
C TYR A 118 -9.69 -1.32 -11.15
N VAL A 119 -10.52 -1.95 -11.97
CA VAL A 119 -11.59 -2.82 -11.48
C VAL A 119 -11.47 -4.18 -12.10
N ARG A 120 -11.76 -5.24 -11.35
CA ARG A 120 -11.76 -6.60 -11.87
C ARG A 120 -12.68 -6.70 -13.08
N ASP A 121 -12.18 -7.31 -14.14
CA ASP A 121 -13.01 -7.57 -15.31
C ASP A 121 -14.03 -8.68 -14.96
N PRO A 122 -15.34 -8.46 -15.17
CA PRO A 122 -16.37 -9.45 -14.84
C PRO A 122 -16.35 -10.69 -15.75
N ASP A 123 -15.75 -10.57 -16.93
CA ASP A 123 -15.68 -11.62 -17.94
C ASP A 123 -14.30 -12.32 -17.95
N ASP A 124 -13.27 -11.63 -17.45
CA ASP A 124 -11.93 -12.17 -17.26
C ASP A 124 -11.47 -11.91 -15.82
N ALA A 125 -11.75 -12.89 -14.96
CA ALA A 125 -11.39 -12.85 -13.55
C ALA A 125 -9.88 -12.81 -13.29
N GLU A 126 -9.01 -12.74 -14.31
CA GLU A 126 -7.57 -12.49 -14.20
C GLU A 126 -7.13 -11.06 -14.54
N ARG A 127 -7.98 -10.31 -15.26
CA ARG A 127 -7.68 -8.97 -15.78
C ARG A 127 -8.23 -7.84 -14.89
N MET A 128 -7.63 -6.65 -15.06
CA MET A 128 -8.13 -5.40 -14.50
C MET A 128 -8.49 -4.44 -15.63
N ARG A 129 -9.73 -3.93 -15.64
CA ARG A 129 -10.15 -2.82 -16.49
C ARG A 129 -9.65 -1.51 -15.88
N ARG A 130 -9.10 -0.62 -16.72
CA ARG A 130 -8.55 0.66 -16.28
C ARG A 130 -9.46 1.80 -16.70
N PHE A 131 -9.83 2.65 -15.76
CA PHE A 131 -10.57 3.88 -15.96
C PHE A 131 -9.73 5.09 -15.52
N ASP A 132 -9.91 6.21 -16.20
CA ASP A 132 -9.52 7.50 -15.64
C ASP A 132 -10.60 7.92 -14.64
N ARG A 133 -10.20 8.14 -13.39
CA ARG A 133 -11.14 8.38 -12.30
C ARG A 133 -11.83 9.75 -12.40
N LEU A 134 -11.33 10.65 -13.24
CA LEU A 134 -11.87 11.99 -13.50
C LEU A 134 -12.87 12.02 -14.68
N THR A 135 -13.16 10.87 -15.29
CA THR A 135 -14.16 10.75 -16.36
C THR A 135 -15.47 10.21 -15.82
N GLY A 136 -16.60 10.53 -16.46
CA GLY A 136 -17.93 10.13 -15.98
C GLY A 136 -18.08 8.63 -15.71
N GLU A 137 -17.50 7.77 -16.55
CA GLU A 137 -17.46 6.32 -16.34
C GLU A 137 -16.66 5.98 -15.07
N GLY A 138 -15.41 6.44 -14.94
CA GLY A 138 -14.59 6.18 -13.75
C GLY A 138 -15.20 6.71 -12.44
N GLU A 139 -15.93 7.83 -12.50
CA GLU A 139 -16.67 8.37 -11.37
C GLU A 139 -17.87 7.50 -10.97
N GLN A 140 -18.58 6.94 -11.95
CA GLN A 140 -19.70 6.04 -11.73
C GLN A 140 -19.23 4.72 -11.09
N GLU A 141 -18.18 4.10 -11.63
CA GLU A 141 -17.62 2.85 -11.11
C GLU A 141 -17.13 3.00 -9.66
N SER A 142 -16.44 4.10 -9.35
CA SER A 142 -15.97 4.36 -7.99
C SER A 142 -17.12 4.59 -7.00
N ARG A 143 -18.22 5.24 -7.41
CA ARG A 143 -19.40 5.40 -6.55
C ARG A 143 -20.03 4.06 -6.22
N GLN A 144 -20.14 3.15 -7.18
CA GLN A 144 -20.64 1.80 -6.94
C GLN A 144 -19.78 1.05 -5.92
N LEU A 145 -18.45 1.11 -6.06
CA LEU A 145 -17.51 0.50 -5.11
C LEU A 145 -17.63 1.08 -3.69
N GLN A 146 -17.76 2.40 -3.55
CA GLN A 146 -17.94 3.06 -2.25
C GLN A 146 -19.25 2.64 -1.56
N GLN A 147 -20.31 2.41 -2.35
CA GLN A 147 -21.60 1.94 -1.85
C GLN A 147 -21.62 0.42 -1.57
N GLY A 148 -20.58 -0.31 -1.98
CA GLY A 148 -20.54 -1.78 -1.90
C GLY A 148 -21.46 -2.47 -2.91
N SER A 149 -21.91 -1.78 -3.97
CA SER A 149 -22.85 -2.33 -4.94
C SER A 149 -22.18 -3.08 -6.10
N TRP A 150 -20.97 -3.58 -5.90
CA TRP A 150 -20.20 -4.25 -6.95
C TRP A 150 -20.61 -5.72 -7.08
N PRO A 151 -20.80 -6.27 -8.29
CA PRO A 151 -21.07 -7.69 -8.45
C PRO A 151 -19.86 -8.52 -7.98
N LEU A 152 -20.00 -9.14 -6.80
CA LEU A 152 -19.06 -10.10 -6.28
C LEU A 152 -19.26 -11.43 -7.00
N ARG A 153 -18.41 -11.71 -7.99
CA ARG A 153 -18.30 -13.06 -8.56
C ARG A 153 -17.12 -13.76 -7.92
N ALA A 154 -17.17 -15.09 -7.85
CA ALA A 154 -16.02 -15.88 -7.44
C ALA A 154 -14.88 -15.64 -8.45
N THR A 155 -13.85 -14.89 -8.05
CA THR A 155 -12.70 -14.59 -8.90
C THR A 155 -11.52 -15.48 -8.54
N THR A 156 -10.60 -15.71 -9.47
CA THR A 156 -9.31 -16.32 -9.11
C THR A 156 -8.62 -15.47 -8.03
N PRO A 157 -7.80 -16.09 -7.15
CA PRO A 157 -7.04 -15.33 -6.16
C PRO A 157 -6.18 -14.27 -6.86
N LEU A 158 -6.43 -13.01 -6.57
CA LEU A 158 -5.58 -11.88 -6.91
C LEU A 158 -5.73 -10.85 -5.81
N PHE A 159 -4.60 -10.27 -5.43
CA PHE A 159 -4.52 -9.24 -4.41
C PHE A 159 -3.86 -8.00 -5.01
N ASP A 160 -4.00 -6.85 -4.36
CA ASP A 160 -3.00 -5.79 -4.48
C ASP A 160 -2.07 -5.86 -3.26
N HIS A 161 -1.15 -4.93 -3.12
CA HIS A 161 -0.23 -4.91 -1.98
C HIS A 161 -0.94 -4.79 -0.62
N LEU A 162 -2.05 -4.05 -0.54
CA LEU A 162 -2.83 -3.94 0.70
C LEU A 162 -3.57 -5.25 0.98
N GLY A 163 -4.20 -5.85 -0.04
CA GLY A 163 -4.90 -7.12 0.06
C GLY A 163 -3.98 -8.28 0.42
N MET A 164 -2.75 -8.30 -0.09
CA MET A 164 -1.74 -9.30 0.28
C MET A 164 -1.44 -9.26 1.78
N LEU A 165 -1.46 -8.08 2.39
CA LEU A 165 -1.16 -7.94 3.81
C LEU A 165 -2.35 -8.34 4.67
N VAL A 166 -3.57 -8.00 4.26
CA VAL A 166 -4.79 -8.54 4.89
C VAL A 166 -4.75 -10.08 4.83
N TYR A 167 -4.44 -10.64 3.67
CA TYR A 167 -4.27 -12.08 3.49
C TYR A 167 -3.23 -12.69 4.45
N LEU A 168 -2.04 -12.10 4.58
CA LEU A 168 -0.99 -12.60 5.48
C LEU A 168 -1.41 -12.53 6.96
N ARG A 169 -2.18 -11.51 7.35
CA ARG A 169 -2.67 -11.33 8.72
C ARG A 169 -3.74 -12.34 9.13
N GLU A 170 -4.38 -13.00 8.18
CA GLU A 170 -5.33 -14.07 8.48
C GLU A 170 -4.64 -15.45 8.56
N ARG A 171 -3.35 -15.53 8.21
CA ARG A 171 -2.59 -16.78 8.28
C ARG A 171 -1.98 -16.98 9.65
N ARG A 172 -2.00 -18.24 10.11
CA ARG A 172 -1.10 -18.70 11.16
C ARG A 172 0.31 -18.74 10.57
N LEU A 173 1.20 -17.92 11.11
CA LEU A 173 2.59 -17.81 10.65
C LEU A 173 3.50 -18.63 11.56
N GLN A 174 4.45 -19.33 10.95
CA GLN A 174 5.54 -20.06 11.60
C GLN A 174 6.84 -19.83 10.83
N VAL A 175 7.97 -19.80 11.55
CA VAL A 175 9.29 -19.67 10.91
C VAL A 175 9.51 -20.82 9.93
N GLY A 176 9.91 -20.48 8.71
CA GLY A 176 10.09 -21.44 7.62
C GLY A 176 8.93 -21.51 6.64
N ASP A 177 7.74 -21.02 7.01
CA ASP A 177 6.58 -20.97 6.13
C ASP A 177 6.88 -20.24 4.83
N ARG A 178 6.25 -20.71 3.75
CA ARG A 178 6.32 -20.12 2.42
C ARG A 178 4.94 -19.96 1.82
N PHE A 179 4.69 -18.79 1.24
CA PHE A 179 3.45 -18.48 0.52
C PHE A 179 3.81 -17.97 -0.88
N SER A 180 3.00 -18.34 -1.87
CA SER A 180 3.06 -17.71 -3.19
C SER A 180 1.75 -16.96 -3.40
N VAL A 181 1.84 -15.64 -3.58
CA VAL A 181 0.68 -14.74 -3.61
C VAL A 181 0.67 -13.96 -4.92
N PRO A 182 -0.36 -14.11 -5.77
CA PRO A 182 -0.52 -13.30 -6.96
C PRO A 182 -0.96 -11.89 -6.56
N VAL A 183 -0.20 -10.90 -6.98
CA VAL A 183 -0.44 -9.47 -6.69
C VAL A 183 -0.53 -8.70 -8.00
N THR A 184 -1.32 -7.63 -8.04
CA THR A 184 -1.31 -6.67 -9.14
C THR A 184 -1.10 -5.25 -8.63
N ASP A 185 -0.48 -4.43 -9.46
CA ASP A 185 -0.47 -2.98 -9.27
C ASP A 185 -1.58 -2.29 -10.07
N GLY A 186 -2.51 -3.06 -10.65
CA GLY A 186 -3.57 -2.64 -11.55
C GLY A 186 -3.17 -2.73 -13.03
N ARG A 187 -1.88 -2.60 -13.35
CA ARG A 187 -1.37 -2.73 -14.72
C ARG A 187 -0.71 -4.08 -14.93
N ASP A 188 0.22 -4.41 -14.05
CA ASP A 188 1.10 -5.56 -14.15
C ASP A 188 0.72 -6.58 -13.08
N ARG A 189 0.96 -7.86 -13.36
CA ARG A 189 0.79 -8.95 -12.40
C ARG A 189 2.16 -9.41 -11.92
N LEU A 190 2.25 -9.58 -10.61
CA LEU A 190 3.42 -10.01 -9.87
C LEU A 190 3.08 -11.30 -9.13
N ALA A 191 4.06 -12.18 -9.00
CA ALA A 191 4.00 -13.29 -8.07
C ALA A 191 4.95 -13.00 -6.91
N TYR A 192 4.41 -12.87 -5.70
CA TYR A 192 5.22 -12.71 -4.49
C TYR A 192 5.48 -14.07 -3.86
N ASP A 193 6.75 -14.43 -3.75
CA ASP A 193 7.19 -15.55 -2.93
C ASP A 193 7.59 -14.99 -1.56
N ILE A 194 6.83 -15.38 -0.54
CA ILE A 194 6.89 -14.82 0.80
C ILE A 194 7.41 -15.88 1.74
N ARG A 195 8.44 -15.56 2.52
CA ARG A 195 9.02 -16.47 3.51
C ARG A 195 9.02 -15.84 4.90
N VAL A 196 8.56 -16.59 5.90
CA VAL A 196 8.75 -16.22 7.31
C VAL A 196 10.19 -16.58 7.69
N GLU A 197 11.07 -15.58 7.77
CA GLU A 197 12.50 -15.81 7.98
C GLU A 197 12.86 -16.10 9.43
N SER A 198 12.24 -15.38 10.36
CA SER A 198 12.61 -15.43 11.77
C SER A 198 11.53 -14.81 12.68
N GLU A 199 11.64 -15.11 13.96
CA GLU A 199 10.94 -14.41 15.04
C GLU A 199 11.95 -13.56 15.81
N SER A 200 11.66 -12.27 15.98
CA SER A 200 12.51 -11.35 16.74
C SER A 200 11.67 -10.19 17.28
N ALA A 201 12.09 -9.61 18.40
CA ALA A 201 11.51 -8.36 18.85
C ALA A 201 12.00 -7.21 17.96
N VAL A 202 11.09 -6.30 17.58
CA VAL A 202 11.41 -5.06 16.88
C VAL A 202 11.07 -3.87 17.77
N ALA A 203 11.99 -2.91 17.87
CA ALA A 203 11.74 -1.68 18.61
C ALA A 203 10.78 -0.79 17.82
N ILE A 204 9.64 -0.46 18.41
CA ILE A 204 8.59 0.44 17.89
C ILE A 204 8.28 1.46 18.97
N ALA A 205 8.47 2.75 18.68
CA ALA A 205 8.28 3.83 19.66
C ALA A 205 8.99 3.57 21.01
N GLY A 206 10.20 3.01 20.96
CA GLY A 206 10.99 2.66 22.15
C GLY A 206 10.59 1.37 22.87
N GLN A 207 9.50 0.70 22.45
CA GLN A 207 9.05 -0.56 23.03
C GLN A 207 9.48 -1.75 22.17
N ALA A 208 9.94 -2.82 22.80
CA ALA A 208 10.26 -4.06 22.12
C ALA A 208 9.00 -4.89 21.86
N VAL A 209 8.57 -4.99 20.61
CA VAL A 209 7.36 -5.72 20.20
C VAL A 209 7.75 -7.05 19.55
N PRO A 210 7.30 -8.22 20.07
CA PRO A 210 7.56 -9.51 19.44
C PRO A 210 6.95 -9.59 18.04
N ALA A 211 7.76 -9.97 17.04
CA ALA A 211 7.36 -9.94 15.63
C ALA A 211 7.86 -11.13 14.81
N PHE A 212 7.10 -11.47 13.77
CA PHE A 212 7.55 -12.26 12.64
C PHE A 212 8.20 -11.35 11.61
N LYS A 213 9.41 -11.69 11.18
CA LYS A 213 10.06 -11.04 10.03
C LYS A 213 9.80 -11.86 8.78
N LEU A 214 9.12 -11.25 7.81
CA LEU A 214 8.82 -11.86 6.52
C LEU A 214 9.68 -11.20 5.44
N ARG A 215 10.18 -12.02 4.52
CA ARG A 215 10.85 -11.60 3.29
C ARG A 215 9.91 -11.80 2.11
N LEU A 216 9.82 -10.79 1.27
CA LEU A 216 8.95 -10.74 0.10
C LEU A 216 9.82 -10.58 -1.15
N ASP A 217 9.92 -11.65 -1.95
CA ASP A 217 10.58 -11.65 -3.26
C ASP A 217 9.50 -11.55 -4.35
N ALA A 218 9.62 -10.57 -5.25
CA ALA A 218 8.62 -10.34 -6.30
C ALA A 218 9.15 -10.77 -7.66
N TRP A 219 8.29 -11.44 -8.41
CA TRP A 219 8.56 -11.92 -9.75
C TRP A 219 7.52 -11.39 -10.73
N GLU A 220 7.97 -11.05 -11.92
CA GLU A 220 7.10 -10.72 -13.05
C GLU A 220 7.47 -11.63 -14.23
N SER A 221 6.51 -11.86 -15.12
CA SER A 221 6.79 -12.51 -16.40
C SER A 221 7.06 -11.43 -17.45
N ASP A 222 8.16 -11.55 -18.17
CA ASP A 222 8.44 -10.68 -19.32
C ASP A 222 7.54 -11.02 -20.52
N ALA A 223 7.69 -10.28 -21.62
CA ALA A 223 6.91 -10.48 -22.85
C ALA A 223 7.12 -11.87 -23.49
N THR A 224 8.17 -12.59 -23.11
CA THR A 224 8.47 -13.97 -23.55
C THR A 224 7.98 -15.03 -22.59
N GLY A 225 7.34 -14.62 -21.49
CA GLY A 225 6.84 -15.49 -20.43
C GLY A 225 7.90 -15.93 -19.43
N LYS A 226 9.14 -15.42 -19.52
CA LYS A 226 10.22 -15.78 -18.60
C LYS A 226 10.07 -15.01 -17.29
N ARG A 227 10.20 -15.72 -16.16
CA ARG A 227 10.18 -15.10 -14.82
C ARG A 227 11.47 -14.29 -14.61
N GLN A 228 11.31 -13.03 -14.25
CA GLN A 228 12.38 -12.15 -13.82
C GLN A 228 12.04 -11.49 -12.47
N VAL A 229 13.07 -11.09 -11.74
CA VAL A 229 12.92 -10.40 -10.45
C VAL A 229 12.36 -9.00 -10.72
N ALA A 230 11.15 -8.73 -10.22
CA ALA A 230 10.46 -7.46 -10.45
C ALA A 230 11.09 -6.32 -9.64
N HIS A 231 11.54 -6.61 -8.42
CA HIS A 231 12.26 -5.66 -7.58
C HIS A 231 13.11 -6.36 -6.51
N ARG A 232 14.00 -5.59 -5.86
CA ARG A 232 14.77 -6.08 -4.70
C ARG A 232 13.83 -6.53 -3.57
N PRO A 233 14.23 -7.49 -2.73
CA PRO A 233 13.36 -8.02 -1.68
C PRO A 233 12.91 -6.91 -0.73
N ALA A 234 11.64 -6.97 -0.33
CA ALA A 234 11.11 -6.19 0.77
C ALA A 234 11.06 -7.05 2.04
N TYR A 235 11.19 -6.41 3.20
CA TYR A 235 11.03 -7.07 4.49
C TYR A 235 9.90 -6.40 5.25
N ILE A 236 9.04 -7.20 5.88
CA ILE A 236 7.98 -6.71 6.74
C ILE A 236 8.06 -7.37 8.11
N TRP A 237 7.64 -6.65 9.13
CA TRP A 237 7.50 -7.14 10.50
C TRP A 237 6.03 -7.07 10.90
N LEU A 238 5.44 -8.23 11.17
CA LEU A 238 4.09 -8.36 11.71
C LEU A 238 4.20 -8.73 13.19
N SER A 239 3.39 -8.12 14.06
CA SER A 239 3.35 -8.50 15.47
C SER A 239 2.92 -9.97 15.64
N ARG A 240 3.28 -10.57 16.76
CA ARG A 240 2.93 -11.97 17.10
C ARG A 240 1.57 -12.12 17.78
N ASP A 241 0.90 -11.02 18.10
CA ASP A 241 -0.47 -11.05 18.61
C ASP A 241 -1.47 -11.57 17.56
N ALA A 242 -2.73 -11.74 17.96
CA ALA A 242 -3.78 -12.24 17.08
C ALA A 242 -4.05 -11.30 15.88
N ASP A 243 -3.83 -10.00 16.06
CA ASP A 243 -4.11 -8.99 15.04
C ASP A 243 -3.03 -8.96 13.95
N ARG A 244 -1.81 -9.42 14.25
CA ARG A 244 -0.65 -9.42 13.33
C ARG A 244 -0.45 -8.04 12.70
N SER A 245 -0.50 -7.01 13.53
CA SER A 245 -0.30 -5.62 13.12
C SER A 245 1.04 -5.45 12.42
N LEU A 246 1.07 -4.76 11.26
CA LEU A 246 2.35 -4.37 10.67
C LEU A 246 3.00 -3.30 11.52
N LEU A 247 4.21 -3.63 11.96
CA LEU A 247 5.06 -2.77 12.76
C LEU A 247 6.08 -2.00 11.90
N ARG A 248 6.67 -2.66 10.91
CA ARG A 248 7.74 -2.09 10.10
C ARG A 248 7.76 -2.69 8.69
N VAL A 249 8.12 -1.87 7.70
CA VAL A 249 8.50 -2.28 6.35
C VAL A 249 9.89 -1.74 6.07
N ASP A 250 10.77 -2.57 5.49
CA ASP A 250 12.04 -2.13 4.95
C ASP A 250 12.15 -2.51 3.48
N VAL A 251 12.52 -1.52 2.65
CA VAL A 251 12.74 -1.71 1.21
C VAL A 251 14.12 -1.17 0.87
N ARG A 252 14.95 -2.00 0.23
CA ARG A 252 16.25 -1.58 -0.28
C ARG A 252 16.11 -1.16 -1.75
N HIS A 253 16.52 0.05 -2.05
CA HIS A 253 16.64 0.56 -3.41
C HIS A 253 18.11 0.84 -3.75
N ALA A 254 18.41 1.06 -5.03
CA ALA A 254 19.76 1.44 -5.48
C ALA A 254 20.25 2.75 -4.85
N ILE A 255 19.33 3.62 -4.43
CA ILE A 255 19.66 4.96 -3.88
C ILE A 255 19.69 4.99 -2.34
N GLY A 256 19.37 3.89 -1.67
CA GLY A 256 19.29 3.83 -0.21
C GLY A 256 18.21 2.88 0.29
N ARG A 257 17.99 2.90 1.60
CA ARG A 257 16.95 2.15 2.28
C ARG A 257 15.80 3.07 2.63
N PHE A 258 14.60 2.58 2.43
CA PHE A 258 13.38 3.19 2.95
C PHE A 258 12.82 2.30 4.03
N ARG A 259 12.38 2.90 5.13
CA ARG A 259 11.71 2.23 6.23
C ARG A 259 10.39 2.93 6.48
N ALA A 260 9.29 2.19 6.53
CA ALA A 260 8.05 2.67 7.15
C ALA A 260 7.94 2.01 8.51
N GLU A 261 7.67 2.79 9.55
CA GLU A 261 7.55 2.31 10.92
C GLU A 261 6.31 2.86 11.60
N LEU A 262 5.57 1.96 12.25
CA LEU A 262 4.36 2.26 12.98
C LEU A 262 4.66 3.30 14.07
N GLN A 263 3.92 4.41 14.06
CA GLN A 263 3.90 5.38 15.14
C GLN A 263 2.98 4.85 16.26
N ALA A 264 3.26 5.21 17.50
CA ALA A 264 2.57 4.66 18.68
C ALA A 264 1.03 4.56 18.50
N ALA A 265 0.47 3.41 18.89
CA ALA A 265 -0.89 2.96 18.60
C ALA A 265 -2.03 3.84 19.16
N ASP A 266 -1.72 4.86 19.95
CA ASP A 266 -2.71 5.74 20.59
C ASP A 266 -3.27 6.82 19.65
N THR A 267 -2.77 6.94 18.43
CA THR A 267 -3.30 7.92 17.47
C THR A 267 -4.48 7.33 16.71
N ARG A 268 -5.61 7.11 17.40
CA ARG A 268 -6.90 6.92 16.72
C ARG A 268 -7.22 8.21 15.96
N VAL A 269 -6.95 8.21 14.66
CA VAL A 269 -7.30 9.33 13.79
C VAL A 269 -8.80 9.35 13.62
N ASP A 270 -9.43 10.47 13.97
CA ASP A 270 -10.81 10.73 13.64
C ASP A 270 -10.94 10.80 12.10
N VAL A 271 -11.60 9.80 11.53
CA VAL A 271 -11.82 9.65 10.08
C VAL A 271 -12.55 10.86 9.49
N ALA A 272 -13.29 11.62 10.31
CA ALA A 272 -13.91 12.88 9.89
C ALA A 272 -12.89 13.93 9.44
N GLN A 273 -11.65 13.91 9.96
CA GLN A 273 -10.60 14.87 9.61
C GLN A 273 -9.85 14.55 8.31
N LEU A 274 -10.00 13.33 7.78
CA LEU A 274 -9.35 12.87 6.54
C LEU A 274 -10.25 12.98 5.30
N GLN A 275 -11.44 13.58 5.43
CA GLN A 275 -12.20 13.98 4.26
C GLN A 275 -11.45 15.10 3.52
N PRO A 276 -11.33 15.04 2.18
CA PRO A 276 -10.80 16.18 1.44
C PRO A 276 -11.66 17.38 1.79
N ARG A 277 -11.06 18.42 2.37
CA ARG A 277 -11.72 19.73 2.54
C ARG A 277 -12.37 20.04 1.20
N ARG A 278 -13.70 20.04 1.15
CA ARG A 278 -14.43 20.55 -0.02
C ARG A 278 -13.82 21.90 -0.32
N ARG A 279 -13.36 22.12 -1.56
CA ARG A 279 -12.96 23.45 -1.99
C ARG A 279 -14.16 24.35 -1.73
N VAL A 280 -14.00 25.26 -0.78
CA VAL A 280 -14.86 26.44 -0.67
C VAL A 280 -14.59 27.23 -1.94
N GLY A 281 -15.47 27.10 -2.93
CA GLY A 281 -15.24 27.70 -4.24
C GLY A 281 -16.30 27.43 -5.31
N ASP A 282 -16.99 26.29 -5.27
CA ASP A 282 -18.08 26.03 -6.22
C ASP A 282 -19.43 26.28 -5.53
N ARG A 283 -19.95 27.49 -5.75
CA ARG A 283 -21.38 27.80 -5.63
C ARG A 283 -22.00 27.86 -7.03
N PRO A 284 -23.30 27.53 -7.15
CA PRO A 284 -23.98 27.23 -8.41
C PRO A 284 -23.95 28.37 -9.43
#